data_AF-A0A392UJY2-F1
#
_entry.id   AF-A0A392UJY2-F1
#
_cell.length_a   1.000
_cell.length_b   1.000
_cell.length_c   1.000
_cell.angle_alpha   90.00
_cell.angle_beta   90.00
_cell.angle_gamma   90.00
#
_symmetry.space_group_name_H-M   'P 1'
#
loop_
_entity.id
_entity.type
_entity.pdbx_description
1 polymer ?
#
loop_
_entity_poly.entity_id
_entity_poly.type
_entity_poly.pdbx_seq_one_letter_code
_entity_poly.pdbx_strand_id
1 'polypeptide(L)' 'SNYDYWKSRMIAFLKSLDSRTWKVVVKGWDHPKVQDANGVDTAELKPEEEWSTAEDNTALGNSKALNALFNGVDKNMFR' A
#
# COMPACT_ATOMS: atom_id res chain seq x y z
N SER A 1 -20.72 -10.46 9.66
CA SER A 1 -19.81 -11.46 10.25
C SER A 1 -18.69 -10.77 11.03
N ASN A 2 -17.86 -11.50 11.79
CA ASN A 2 -16.68 -10.92 12.46
C ASN A 2 -15.70 -10.26 11.47
N TYR A 3 -15.69 -10.75 10.22
CA TYR A 3 -14.97 -10.13 9.12
C TYR A 3 -15.51 -8.73 8.75
N ASP A 4 -16.82 -8.54 8.62
CA ASP A 4 -17.39 -7.22 8.26
C ASP A 4 -17.12 -6.16 9.34
N TYR A 5 -17.16 -6.57 10.61
CA TYR A 5 -16.83 -5.74 11.74
C TYR A 5 -15.34 -5.35 11.74
N TRP A 6 -14.45 -6.34 11.60
CA TRP A 6 -13.01 -6.10 11.48
C TRP A 6 -12.67 -5.21 10.29
N LYS A 7 -13.25 -5.49 9.11
CA LYS A 7 -13.02 -4.75 7.87
C LYS A 7 -13.39 -3.28 8.06
N SER A 8 -14.56 -3.00 8.65
CA SER A 8 -14.99 -1.63 8.95
C SER A 8 -14.00 -0.90 9.88
N ARG A 9 -13.51 -1.57 10.93
CA ARG A 9 -12.51 -1.01 11.85
C ARG A 9 -11.16 -0.77 11.17
N MET A 10 -10.70 -1.71 10.35
CA MET A 10 -9.43 -1.60 9.64
C MET A 10 -9.45 -0.47 8.62
N ILE A 11 -10.57 -0.29 7.90
CA ILE A 11 -10.76 0.84 6.99
C ILE A 11 -10.67 2.17 7.76
N ALA A 12 -11.35 2.28 8.90
CA ALA A 12 -11.29 3.49 9.73
C ALA A 12 -9.87 3.75 10.25
N PHE A 13 -9.17 2.71 10.71
CA PHE A 13 -7.81 2.81 11.20
C PHE A 13 -6.82 3.27 10.11
N LEU A 14 -6.81 2.62 8.94
CA LEU A 14 -5.93 3.00 7.82
C LEU A 14 -6.19 4.44 7.35
N LYS A 15 -7.45 4.87 7.31
CA LYS A 15 -7.82 6.27 7.00
C LYS A 15 -7.32 7.25 8.05
N SER A 16 -7.30 6.85 9.32
CA SER A 16 -6.79 7.69 10.43
C SER A 16 -5.26 7.81 10.46
N LEU A 17 -4.53 6.80 9.95
CA LEU A 17 -3.07 6.82 9.89
C LEU A 17 -2.55 7.85 8.87
N ASP A 18 -3.08 7.80 7.65
CA ASP A 18 -2.81 8.78 6.59
C ASP A 18 -3.83 8.57 5.46
N SER A 19 -4.47 9.66 5.01
CA SER A 19 -5.35 9.62 3.84
C SER A 19 -4.64 9.08 2.57
N ARG A 20 -3.31 9.27 2.46
CA ARG A 20 -2.48 8.74 1.37
C ARG A 20 -2.32 7.23 1.45
N THR A 21 -2.09 6.68 2.65
CA THR A 21 -2.04 5.22 2.88
C THR A 21 -3.34 4.55 2.43
N TRP A 22 -4.50 5.12 2.79
CA TRP A 22 -5.78 4.58 2.32
C TRP A 22 -5.94 4.65 0.79
N LYS A 23 -5.54 5.76 0.16
CA LYS A 23 -5.58 5.90 -1.31
C LYS A 23 -4.73 4.84 -2.01
N VAL A 24 -3.55 4.52 -1.47
CA VAL A 24 -2.66 3.48 -2.01
C VAL A 24 -3.32 2.10 -1.91
N VAL A 25 -3.96 1.78 -0.78
CA VAL A 25 -4.72 0.52 -0.63
C VAL A 25 -5.85 0.40 -1.65
N VAL A 26 -6.58 1.50 -1.91
CA VAL A 26 -7.69 1.51 -2.88
C VAL A 26 -7.19 1.40 -4.32
N LYS A 27 -6.11 2.11 -4.67
CA LYS A 27 -5.54 2.09 -6.02
C LYS A 27 -4.83 0.78 -6.33
N GLY A 28 -4.29 0.13 -5.29
CA GLY A 28 -3.26 -0.88 -5.44
C GLY A 28 -1.91 -0.20 -5.66
N TRP A 29 -0.90 -0.66 -4.93
CA TRP A 29 0.48 -0.27 -5.21
C TRP A 29 1.09 -1.30 -6.16
N ASP A 30 1.79 -0.81 -7.19
CA ASP A 30 2.67 -1.63 -8.02
C ASP A 30 4.08 -1.07 -7.90
N HIS A 31 5.07 -1.95 -8.00
CA HIS A 31 6.46 -1.56 -7.90
C HIS A 31 6.85 -0.71 -9.12
N PRO A 32 7.52 0.43 -8.94
CA PRO A 32 8.05 1.22 -10.06
C PRO A 32 8.90 0.38 -11.01
N LYS A 33 8.76 0.61 -12.32
CA LYS A 33 9.51 -0.08 -13.37
C LYS A 33 10.37 0.92 -14.13
N VAL A 34 11.47 0.43 -14.70
CA VAL A 34 12.31 1.24 -15.58
C VAL A 34 11.50 1.57 -16.83
N GLN A 35 11.54 2.83 -17.27
CA GLN A 35 10.86 3.26 -18.48
C GLN A 35 11.81 3.29 -19.66
N ASP A 36 11.34 2.87 -20.83
CA ASP A 36 12.10 2.97 -22.07
C ASP A 36 12.16 4.43 -22.58
N ALA A 37 12.86 4.65 -23.70
CA ALA A 37 13.00 5.97 -24.30
C ALA A 37 11.66 6.62 -24.72
N ASN A 38 10.58 5.85 -24.82
CA ASN A 38 9.23 6.33 -25.15
C ASN A 38 8.37 6.53 -23.88
N GLY A 39 8.92 6.32 -22.68
CA GLY A 39 8.20 6.43 -21.42
C GLY A 39 7.30 5.23 -21.11
N VAL A 40 7.52 4.08 -21.76
CA VAL A 40 6.76 2.85 -21.52
C VAL A 40 7.46 2.01 -20.45
N ASP A 41 6.70 1.54 -19.47
CA ASP A 41 7.22 0.64 -18.43
C ASP A 41 7.75 -0.66 -19.04
N THR A 42 8.99 -0.99 -18.72
CA THR A 42 9.61 -2.27 -19.06
C THR A 42 9.21 -3.36 -18.05
N ALA A 43 9.73 -4.58 -18.22
CA ALA A 43 9.56 -5.64 -17.22
C ALA A 43 10.52 -5.49 -16.02
N GLU A 44 11.53 -4.63 -16.12
CA GLU A 44 12.55 -4.45 -15.10
C GLU A 44 12.05 -3.53 -13.98
N LEU A 45 12.25 -3.96 -12.73
CA LEU A 45 11.93 -3.14 -11.58
C LEU A 45 12.97 -2.02 -11.42
N LYS A 46 12.49 -0.80 -11.22
CA LYS A 46 13.34 0.37 -10.99
C LYS A 46 13.98 0.28 -9.59
N PRO A 47 15.30 0.44 -9.44
CA PRO A 47 15.96 0.48 -8.14
C PRO A 47 15.39 1.57 -7.22
N GLU A 48 15.34 1.33 -5.91
CA GLU A 48 14.76 2.28 -4.94
C GLU A 48 15.49 3.62 -4.96
N GLU A 49 16.80 3.62 -5.21
CA GLU A 49 17.62 4.83 -5.26
C GLU A 49 17.23 5.76 -6.42
N GLU A 50 16.53 5.23 -7.43
CA GLU A 50 16.08 5.96 -8.62
C GLU A 50 14.60 6.35 -8.54
N TRP A 51 13.92 6.03 -7.44
CA TRP A 51 12.52 6.40 -7.28
C TRP A 51 12.36 7.92 -7.20
N SER A 52 11.37 8.41 -7.92
CA SER A 52 10.90 9.77 -7.77
C SER A 52 10.26 9.96 -6.39
N THR A 53 10.20 11.20 -5.91
CA THR A 53 9.49 11.52 -4.67
C THR A 53 8.03 11.07 -4.68
N ALA A 54 7.38 11.01 -5.85
CA ALA A 54 6.02 10.50 -5.96
C ALA A 54 5.95 8.98 -5.73
N GLU A 55 6.87 8.23 -6.34
CA GLU A 55 7.00 6.78 -6.19
C GLU A 55 7.31 6.43 -4.72
N ASP A 56 8.29 7.09 -4.11
CA ASP A 56 8.63 6.96 -2.68
C ASP A 56 7.42 7.17 -1.76
N ASN A 57 6.67 8.24 -1.99
CA ASN A 57 5.50 8.54 -1.17
C ASN A 57 4.42 7.45 -1.28
N THR A 58 4.24 6.86 -2.46
CA THR A 58 3.30 5.75 -2.64
C THR A 58 3.80 4.45 -2.04
N ALA A 59 5.10 4.15 -2.18
CA ALA A 59 5.73 2.99 -1.57
C ALA A 59 5.67 3.05 -0.04
N LEU A 60 5.95 4.22 0.55
CA LEU A 60 5.80 4.45 2.00
C LEU A 60 4.36 4.24 2.47
N GLY A 61 3.38 4.73 1.69
CA GLY A 61 1.96 4.49 1.96
C GLY A 61 1.63 3.00 1.96
N ASN A 62 2.13 2.25 0.97
CA ASN A 62 1.96 0.79 0.88
C ASN A 62 2.56 0.07 2.10
N SER A 63 3.82 0.39 2.45
CA SER A 63 4.51 -0.21 3.60
C SER A 63 3.78 0.04 4.91
N LYS A 64 3.24 1.26 5.12
CA LYS A 64 2.40 1.56 6.29
C LYS A 64 1.12 0.74 6.32
N ALA A 65 0.45 0.58 5.17
CA ALA A 65 -0.77 -0.23 5.07
C ALA A 65 -0.50 -1.70 5.39
N LEU A 66 0.53 -2.29 4.79
CA LEU A 66 0.94 -3.67 5.04
C LEU A 66 1.30 -3.89 6.51
N ASN A 67 2.09 -2.97 7.10
CA ASN A 67 2.43 -3.04 8.51
C ASN A 67 1.18 -3.01 9.41
N ALA A 68 0.22 -2.12 9.12
CA ALA A 68 -1.04 -2.04 9.86
C ALA A 68 -1.90 -3.30 9.70
N LEU A 69 -1.96 -3.88 8.50
CA LEU A 69 -2.72 -5.10 8.24
C LEU A 69 -2.08 -6.32 8.93
N PHE A 70 -0.77 -6.49 8.84
CA PHE A 70 -0.10 -7.65 9.45
C PHE A 70 -0.06 -7.59 10.98
N ASN A 71 0.11 -6.41 11.57
CA ASN A 71 0.07 -6.27 13.04
C ASN A 71 -1.35 -6.12 13.59
N GLY A 72 -2.31 -5.70 12.77
CA GLY A 72 -3.70 -5.49 13.17
C GLY A 72 -4.62 -6.70 12.92
N VAL A 73 -4.08 -7.83 12.46
CA VAL A 73 -4.79 -9.10 12.28
C VAL A 73 -4.30 -10.09 13.33
N ASP A 74 -5.08 -10.26 14.40
CA ASP A 74 -4.86 -11.33 15.38
C ASP A 74 -5.42 -12.67 14.85
N LYS A 75 -4.82 -13.79 15.29
CA LYS A 75 -5.26 -15.15 14.91
C LYS A 75 -6.71 -15.47 15.30
N ASN A 76 -7.30 -14.75 16.25
CA ASN A 76 -8.68 -14.92 16.67
C ASN A 76 -9.62 -13.84 16.11
N MET A 77 -9.13 -12.93 15.26
CA MET A 77 -9.90 -11.76 14.80
C MET A 77 -11.17 -12.12 14.01
N PHE A 78 -11.20 -13.31 13.41
CA PHE A 78 -12.33 -13.81 12.61
C PHE A 78 -13.05 -15.01 13.23
N ARG A 79 -12.64 -15.41 14.44
CA ARG A 79 -13.28 -16.48 15.20
C ARG A 79 -14.51 -15.98 15.93
#